data_AF-A0A0Q6M2U8-F1
#
_entry.id   AF-A0A0Q6M2U8-F1
#
_cell.length_a   1.000
_cell.length_b   1.000
_cell.length_c   1.000
_cell.angle_alpha   90.00
_cell.angle_beta   90.00
_cell.angle_gamma   90.00
#
_symmetry.space_group_name_H-M   'P 1'
#
loop_
_entity.id
_entity.type
_entity.pdbx_description
1 polymer ?
#
loop_
_entity_poly.entity_id
_entity_poly.type
_entity_poly.pdbx_seq_one_letter_code
_entity_poly.pdbx_strand_id
1 'polypeptide(L)'
;MTREFWVRLPSGYKSDKAYPLIVGLHWRDGSATDVYNGNSWASGKPFYGLKELYGESAIFVAPAGLDAGWANPNDRDIRFIGAMVTQLKQGLCTDTSRTFATGFSFGGMMSNAIGCQMGDVFRAVAPMSGSVWSGCATSSNKTAAILLHAKEDAVVGYQFGEEARDKYVAKNSCTPTTAAIGANGCVIYQGCTDNKPVAWCGYSNGGHWPPGFAATEIKSFFDRF
;
A
#
# COMPACT_ATOMS: atom_id res chain seq x y z
N MET A 1 -14.03 21.56 -1.37
CA MET A 1 -12.92 21.30 -2.31
C MET A 1 -13.19 19.97 -2.97
N THR A 2 -13.08 19.90 -4.30
CA THR A 2 -13.23 18.65 -5.07
C THR A 2 -11.92 17.86 -4.99
N ARG A 3 -12.01 16.52 -4.85
CA ARG A 3 -10.87 15.59 -4.87
C ARG A 3 -11.06 14.61 -6.01
N GLU A 4 -9.97 14.24 -6.67
CA GLU A 4 -9.99 13.42 -7.89
C GLU A 4 -9.27 12.09 -7.70
N PHE A 5 -9.69 11.08 -8.45
CA PHE A 5 -9.07 9.77 -8.51
C PHE A 5 -9.32 9.12 -9.88
N TRP A 6 -8.41 8.24 -10.29
CA TRP A 6 -8.47 7.51 -11.56
C TRP A 6 -8.76 6.05 -11.27
N VAL A 7 -9.77 5.49 -11.96
CA VAL A 7 -10.17 4.09 -11.81
C VAL A 7 -9.82 3.33 -13.08
N ARG A 8 -9.16 2.18 -12.93
CA ARG A 8 -8.99 1.20 -14.01
C ARG A 8 -9.83 -0.02 -13.72
N LEU A 9 -10.88 -0.20 -14.52
CA LEU A 9 -11.68 -1.42 -14.52
C LEU A 9 -11.01 -2.48 -15.41
N PRO A 10 -11.25 -3.77 -15.14
CA PRO A 10 -11.04 -4.80 -16.13
C PRO A 10 -11.77 -4.47 -17.44
N SER A 11 -11.15 -4.73 -18.59
CA SER A 11 -11.69 -4.48 -19.94
C SER A 11 -13.04 -5.18 -20.16
N GLY A 12 -13.25 -6.32 -19.50
CA GLY A 12 -14.51 -7.07 -19.48
C GLY A 12 -15.17 -7.09 -18.10
N TYR A 13 -15.12 -5.97 -17.37
CA TYR A 13 -15.74 -5.85 -16.05
C TYR A 13 -17.19 -6.35 -16.05
N LYS A 14 -17.52 -7.19 -15.06
CA LYS A 14 -18.88 -7.70 -14.85
C LYS A 14 -19.40 -7.26 -13.50
N SER A 15 -20.59 -6.67 -13.46
CA SER A 15 -21.22 -6.19 -12.22
C SER A 15 -21.69 -7.30 -11.28
N ASP A 16 -21.67 -8.56 -11.72
CA ASP A 16 -22.02 -9.75 -10.93
C ASP A 16 -20.79 -10.50 -10.38
N LYS A 17 -19.58 -10.04 -10.70
CA LYS A 17 -18.32 -10.62 -10.22
C LYS A 17 -17.63 -9.66 -9.26
N ALA A 18 -17.31 -10.12 -8.06
CA ALA A 18 -16.53 -9.34 -7.10
C ALA A 18 -15.03 -9.31 -7.48
N TYR A 19 -14.44 -8.12 -7.53
CA TYR A 19 -13.03 -7.91 -7.83
C TYR A 19 -12.28 -7.29 -6.63
N PRO A 20 -11.04 -7.74 -6.31
CA PRO A 20 -10.16 -7.00 -5.40
C PRO A 20 -10.02 -5.54 -5.82
N LEU A 21 -9.93 -4.65 -4.83
CA LEU A 21 -9.67 -3.23 -5.04
C LEU A 21 -8.25 -2.89 -4.60
N ILE A 22 -7.43 -2.40 -5.53
CA ILE A 22 -6.03 -2.06 -5.27
C ILE A 22 -5.84 -0.55 -5.42
N VAL A 23 -5.49 0.11 -4.32
CA VAL A 23 -5.20 1.55 -4.26
C VAL A 23 -3.70 1.78 -4.46
N GLY A 24 -3.31 2.58 -5.45
CA GLY A 24 -1.93 2.99 -5.71
C GLY A 24 -1.71 4.49 -5.43
N LEU A 25 -0.90 4.81 -4.43
CA LEU A 25 -0.67 6.18 -3.93
C LEU A 25 0.64 6.75 -4.47
N HIS A 26 0.58 7.90 -5.14
CA HIS A 26 1.76 8.55 -5.75
C HIS A 26 2.73 9.11 -4.70
N TRP A 27 4.00 9.28 -5.11
CA TRP A 27 5.06 9.92 -4.32
C TRP A 27 4.96 11.44 -4.36
N ARG A 28 5.84 12.14 -3.63
CA ARG A 28 5.92 13.61 -3.65
C ARG A 28 6.26 14.10 -5.05
N ASP A 29 5.57 15.14 -5.52
CA ASP A 29 5.77 15.74 -6.85
C ASP A 29 5.39 14.81 -8.02
N GLY A 30 4.87 13.61 -7.73
CA GLY A 30 4.17 12.76 -8.68
C GLY A 30 2.66 13.03 -8.68
N SER A 31 1.93 12.27 -9.49
CA SER A 31 0.48 12.39 -9.64
C SER A 31 -0.22 11.03 -9.70
N ALA A 32 -1.54 11.05 -9.51
CA ALA A 32 -2.36 9.88 -9.73
C ALA A 32 -2.28 9.36 -11.18
N THR A 33 -2.13 10.25 -12.16
CA THR A 33 -1.92 9.90 -13.57
C THR A 33 -0.62 9.12 -13.76
N ASP A 34 0.46 9.47 -13.07
CA ASP A 34 1.73 8.76 -13.19
C ASP A 34 1.64 7.32 -12.66
N VAL A 35 0.89 7.11 -11.58
CA VAL A 35 0.60 5.76 -11.05
C VAL A 35 -0.32 5.01 -12.00
N TYR A 36 -1.36 5.67 -12.52
CA TYR A 36 -2.34 5.07 -13.43
C TYR A 36 -1.69 4.62 -14.75
N ASN A 37 -0.83 5.45 -15.34
CA ASN A 37 -0.18 5.17 -16.62
C ASN A 37 1.12 4.38 -16.48
N GLY A 38 1.85 4.55 -15.38
CA GLY A 38 3.12 3.86 -15.18
C GLY A 38 4.27 4.38 -16.03
N ASN A 39 4.21 5.62 -16.51
CA ASN A 39 5.16 6.18 -17.47
C ASN A 39 6.19 7.12 -16.82
N SER A 40 6.50 6.88 -15.54
CA SER A 40 7.38 7.70 -14.71
C SER A 40 8.48 6.87 -14.08
N TRP A 41 9.54 7.52 -13.61
CA TRP A 41 10.69 6.84 -12.98
C TRP A 41 10.30 6.01 -11.75
N ALA A 42 9.32 6.44 -10.97
CA ALA A 42 8.95 5.81 -9.70
C ALA A 42 7.85 4.74 -9.85
N SER A 43 7.06 4.77 -10.92
CA SER A 43 6.06 3.71 -11.16
C SER A 43 6.59 2.71 -12.18
N GLY A 44 7.24 3.17 -13.26
CA GLY A 44 7.83 2.39 -14.38
C GLY A 44 6.83 1.54 -15.20
N LYS A 45 5.74 1.13 -14.55
CA LYS A 45 4.60 0.34 -14.99
C LYS A 45 3.36 0.77 -14.20
N PRO A 46 2.13 0.61 -14.74
CA PRO A 46 0.92 1.02 -14.04
C PRO A 46 0.81 0.36 -12.66
N PHE A 47 0.48 1.17 -11.65
CA PHE A 47 0.31 0.72 -10.27
C PHE A 47 1.53 -0.04 -9.73
N TYR A 48 2.73 0.50 -9.97
CA TYR A 48 4.01 -0.12 -9.58
C TYR A 48 4.20 -1.55 -10.12
N GLY A 49 3.59 -1.86 -11.28
CA GLY A 49 3.64 -3.17 -11.92
C GLY A 49 2.53 -4.14 -11.52
N LEU A 50 1.70 -3.82 -10.51
CA LEU A 50 0.62 -4.70 -10.07
C LEU A 50 -0.45 -4.92 -11.14
N LYS A 51 -0.74 -3.92 -11.99
CA LYS A 51 -1.74 -4.09 -13.07
C LYS A 51 -1.35 -5.18 -14.07
N GLU A 52 -0.06 -5.33 -14.36
CA GLU A 52 0.41 -6.38 -15.25
C GLU A 52 0.24 -7.76 -14.60
N LEU A 53 0.60 -7.88 -13.32
CA LEU A 53 0.54 -9.16 -12.62
C LEU A 53 -0.91 -9.62 -12.33
N TYR A 54 -1.82 -8.70 -12.01
CA TYR A 54 -3.24 -9.04 -11.83
C TYR A 54 -3.99 -9.14 -13.17
N GLY A 55 -3.51 -8.51 -14.25
CA GLY A 55 -4.22 -8.45 -15.52
C GLY A 55 -5.63 -7.88 -15.33
N GLU A 56 -6.65 -8.66 -15.67
CA GLU A 56 -8.07 -8.27 -15.65
C GLU A 56 -8.81 -8.78 -14.39
N SER A 57 -8.06 -9.19 -13.36
CA SER A 57 -8.62 -9.81 -12.16
C SER A 57 -8.84 -8.85 -10.98
N ALA A 58 -8.50 -7.57 -11.11
CA ALA A 58 -8.66 -6.56 -10.06
C ALA A 58 -9.12 -5.21 -10.61
N ILE A 59 -9.75 -4.41 -9.75
CA ILE A 59 -10.02 -2.99 -9.97
C ILE A 59 -8.88 -2.20 -9.35
N PHE A 60 -8.32 -1.25 -10.09
CA PHE A 60 -7.26 -0.39 -9.60
C PHE A 60 -7.74 1.04 -9.45
N VAL A 61 -7.27 1.75 -8.42
CA VAL A 61 -7.57 3.16 -8.22
C VAL A 61 -6.34 3.95 -7.81
N ALA A 62 -6.12 5.09 -8.45
CA ALA A 62 -5.06 6.04 -8.12
C ALA A 62 -5.70 7.36 -7.63
N PRO A 63 -5.68 7.65 -6.32
CA PRO A 63 -6.16 8.92 -5.77
C PRO A 63 -5.16 10.05 -5.96
N ALA A 64 -5.63 11.28 -6.18
CA ALA A 64 -4.78 12.47 -6.19
C ALA A 64 -4.65 13.09 -4.80
N GLY A 65 -3.41 13.14 -4.32
CA GLY A 65 -2.99 13.89 -3.14
C GLY A 65 -3.04 15.39 -3.40
N LEU A 66 -3.15 16.18 -2.33
CA LEU A 66 -3.11 17.64 -2.42
C LEU A 66 -1.66 18.12 -2.47
N ASP A 67 -1.42 19.17 -3.25
CA ASP A 67 -0.08 19.77 -3.40
C ASP A 67 0.98 18.74 -3.83
N ALA A 68 0.58 17.81 -4.71
CA ALA A 68 1.36 16.66 -5.13
C ALA A 68 1.95 15.84 -3.97
N GLY A 69 1.20 15.70 -2.87
CA GLY A 69 1.65 14.98 -1.70
C GLY A 69 0.55 14.54 -0.73
N TRP A 70 1.00 14.03 0.41
CA TRP A 70 0.16 13.38 1.44
C TRP A 70 0.45 13.94 2.82
N ALA A 71 0.47 15.27 2.94
CA ALA A 71 0.65 15.98 4.21
C ALA A 71 -0.31 15.51 5.31
N ASN A 72 -1.52 15.10 4.90
CA ASN A 72 -2.56 14.55 5.75
C ASN A 72 -2.81 15.32 7.08
N PRO A 73 -2.79 16.67 7.14
CA PRO A 73 -3.13 17.38 8.35
C PRO A 73 -4.56 17.05 8.76
N ASN A 74 -4.74 16.80 10.06
CA ASN A 74 -6.03 16.43 10.65
C ASN A 74 -6.72 15.27 9.91
N ASP A 75 -5.98 14.28 9.40
CA ASP A 75 -6.52 13.11 8.70
C ASP A 75 -7.38 13.43 7.45
N ARG A 76 -7.10 14.55 6.77
CA ARG A 76 -7.86 14.97 5.58
C ARG A 76 -7.79 13.94 4.44
N ASP A 77 -6.65 13.28 4.27
CA ASP A 77 -6.43 12.32 3.20
C ASP A 77 -6.98 10.95 3.59
N ILE A 78 -6.97 10.57 4.88
CA ILE A 78 -7.70 9.39 5.38
C ILE A 78 -9.20 9.50 5.09
N ARG A 79 -9.82 10.66 5.39
CA ARG A 79 -11.24 10.90 5.07
C ARG A 79 -11.52 10.82 3.57
N PHE A 80 -10.64 11.38 2.75
CA PHE A 80 -10.77 11.30 1.30
C PHE A 80 -10.69 9.85 0.81
N ILE A 81 -9.69 9.07 1.24
CA ILE A 81 -9.55 7.67 0.85
C ILE A 81 -10.77 6.85 1.30
N GLY A 82 -11.28 7.08 2.51
CA GLY A 82 -12.50 6.43 3.00
C GLY A 82 -13.73 6.74 2.14
N ALA A 83 -13.93 8.02 1.80
CA ALA A 83 -15.02 8.45 0.93
C ALA A 83 -14.90 7.86 -0.49
N MET A 84 -13.69 7.86 -1.06
CA MET A 84 -13.41 7.26 -2.36
C MET A 84 -13.72 5.76 -2.38
N VAL A 85 -13.22 5.00 -1.40
CA VAL A 85 -13.49 3.56 -1.32
C VAL A 85 -14.98 3.29 -1.14
N THR A 86 -15.67 4.09 -0.33
CA THR A 86 -17.13 3.99 -0.16
C THR A 86 -17.87 4.20 -1.48
N GLN A 87 -17.51 5.25 -2.23
CA GLN A 87 -18.10 5.55 -3.54
C GLN A 87 -17.87 4.41 -4.54
N LEU A 88 -16.66 3.83 -4.57
CA LEU A 88 -16.34 2.70 -5.44
C LEU A 88 -17.14 1.44 -5.06
N LYS A 89 -17.25 1.14 -3.76
CA LYS A 89 -18.04 -0.01 -3.26
C LYS A 89 -19.53 0.11 -3.56
N GLN A 90 -20.06 1.33 -3.66
CA GLN A 90 -21.44 1.58 -4.03
C GLN A 90 -21.69 1.48 -5.55
N GLY A 91 -20.72 1.87 -6.37
CA GLY A 91 -20.85 1.88 -7.82
C GLY A 91 -20.35 0.61 -8.53
N LEU A 92 -19.53 -0.21 -7.87
CA LEU A 92 -18.82 -1.34 -8.47
C LEU A 92 -18.92 -2.61 -7.61
N CYS A 93 -18.90 -3.77 -8.26
CA CYS A 93 -18.86 -5.08 -7.63
C CYS A 93 -17.43 -5.38 -7.16
N THR A 94 -17.12 -4.87 -5.97
CA THR A 94 -15.82 -5.05 -5.32
C THR A 94 -15.89 -6.18 -4.31
N ASP A 95 -14.79 -6.91 -4.18
CA ASP A 95 -14.57 -7.83 -3.07
C ASP A 95 -14.16 -7.01 -1.85
N THR A 96 -15.11 -6.80 -0.95
CA THR A 96 -14.91 -5.97 0.24
C THR A 96 -13.90 -6.56 1.22
N SER A 97 -13.61 -7.86 1.14
CA SER A 97 -12.59 -8.54 1.95
C SER A 97 -11.17 -8.39 1.38
N ARG A 98 -11.04 -7.97 0.10
CA ARG A 98 -9.77 -7.82 -0.63
C ARG A 98 -9.59 -6.39 -1.14
N THR A 99 -9.63 -5.44 -0.22
CA THR A 99 -9.24 -4.04 -0.46
C THR A 99 -7.82 -3.80 0.07
N PHE A 100 -6.93 -3.33 -0.80
CA PHE A 100 -5.49 -3.19 -0.52
C PHE A 100 -4.97 -1.81 -0.89
N ALA A 101 -3.89 -1.36 -0.24
CA ALA A 101 -3.20 -0.12 -0.60
C ALA A 101 -1.68 -0.30 -0.71
N THR A 102 -1.07 0.39 -1.65
CA THR A 102 0.38 0.49 -1.80
C THR A 102 0.77 1.87 -2.31
N GLY A 103 2.01 2.23 -2.14
CA GLY A 103 2.56 3.49 -2.62
C GLY A 103 4.05 3.59 -2.31
N PHE A 104 4.70 4.52 -3.01
CA PHE A 104 6.13 4.76 -2.87
C PHE A 104 6.40 6.12 -2.22
N SER A 105 7.45 6.20 -1.37
CA SER A 105 7.90 7.43 -0.72
C SER A 105 6.77 8.09 0.07
N PHE A 106 6.32 9.29 -0.31
CA PHE A 106 5.16 9.94 0.31
C PHE A 106 3.86 9.12 0.21
N GLY A 107 3.68 8.36 -0.88
CA GLY A 107 2.58 7.39 -1.02
C GLY A 107 2.77 6.16 -0.14
N GLY A 108 4.02 5.80 0.18
CA GLY A 108 4.36 4.80 1.19
C GLY A 108 4.02 5.29 2.60
N MET A 109 4.26 6.58 2.89
CA MET A 109 3.81 7.22 4.14
C MET A 109 2.29 7.22 4.26
N MET A 110 1.57 7.55 3.19
CA MET A 110 0.11 7.49 3.18
C MET A 110 -0.42 6.05 3.28
N SER A 111 0.28 5.08 2.69
CA SER A 111 -0.04 3.64 2.86
C SER A 111 0.08 3.21 4.31
N ASN A 112 1.10 3.71 5.03
CA ASN A 112 1.22 3.51 6.48
C ASN A 112 0.05 4.14 7.24
N ALA A 113 -0.32 5.38 6.92
CA ALA A 113 -1.46 6.03 7.56
C ALA A 113 -2.77 5.25 7.38
N ILE A 114 -3.02 4.73 6.17
CA ILE A 114 -4.16 3.85 5.88
C ILE A 114 -4.10 2.59 6.73
N GLY A 115 -2.97 1.87 6.74
CA GLY A 115 -2.84 0.62 7.49
C GLY A 115 -2.95 0.82 9.01
N CYS A 116 -2.56 1.98 9.53
CA CYS A 116 -2.71 2.33 10.94
C CYS A 116 -4.16 2.62 11.32
N GLN A 117 -4.98 3.23 10.45
CA GLN A 117 -6.29 3.75 10.84
C GLN A 117 -7.47 2.94 10.30
N MET A 118 -7.34 2.38 9.10
CA MET A 118 -8.45 1.88 8.29
C MET A 118 -8.46 0.35 8.14
N GLY A 119 -8.04 -0.39 9.17
CA GLY A 119 -7.99 -1.87 9.12
C GLY A 119 -9.34 -2.59 9.06
N ASP A 120 -10.43 -1.84 9.23
CA ASP A 120 -11.83 -2.22 8.99
C ASP A 120 -12.23 -2.08 7.50
N VAL A 121 -11.50 -1.27 6.73
CA VAL A 121 -11.74 -1.05 5.30
C VAL A 121 -10.71 -1.79 4.44
N PHE A 122 -9.44 -1.79 4.87
CA PHE A 122 -8.30 -2.36 4.15
C PHE A 122 -7.84 -3.66 4.80
N ARG A 123 -7.70 -4.70 3.97
CA ARG A 123 -7.25 -6.02 4.41
C ARG A 123 -5.74 -6.08 4.62
N ALA A 124 -4.99 -5.40 3.74
CA ALA A 124 -3.54 -5.32 3.77
C ALA A 124 -3.00 -4.03 3.13
N VAL A 125 -1.80 -3.63 3.55
CA VAL A 125 -1.04 -2.52 2.92
C VAL A 125 0.38 -2.94 2.55
N ALA A 126 0.95 -2.25 1.57
CA ALA A 126 2.30 -2.47 1.09
C ALA A 126 3.08 -1.16 0.86
N PRO A 127 3.52 -0.48 1.94
CA PRO A 127 4.31 0.74 1.83
C PRO A 127 5.73 0.45 1.30
N MET A 128 6.18 1.25 0.33
CA MET A 128 7.56 1.20 -0.20
C MET A 128 8.30 2.49 0.16
N SER A 129 9.47 2.38 0.80
CA SER A 129 10.34 3.51 1.17
C SER A 129 9.60 4.62 1.92
N GLY A 130 8.69 4.22 2.82
CA GLY A 130 7.81 5.13 3.56
C GLY A 130 8.14 5.18 5.05
N SER A 131 7.74 6.27 5.69
CA SER A 131 7.74 6.44 7.15
C SER A 131 6.31 6.56 7.68
N VAL A 132 6.14 6.92 8.95
CA VAL A 132 4.83 7.23 9.56
C VAL A 132 4.46 8.71 9.50
N TRP A 133 5.17 9.50 8.68
CA TRP A 133 5.07 10.97 8.68
C TRP A 133 3.68 11.49 8.24
N SER A 134 2.99 10.80 7.33
CA SER A 134 1.58 11.10 6.96
C SER A 134 0.57 10.76 8.06
N GLY A 135 1.04 10.40 9.26
CA GLY A 135 0.22 10.04 10.41
C GLY A 135 0.09 8.54 10.59
N CYS A 136 -0.07 8.14 11.85
CA CYS A 136 -0.40 6.77 12.25
C CYS A 136 -1.14 6.89 13.59
N ALA A 137 -2.39 7.36 13.52
CA ALA A 137 -3.20 7.54 14.72
C ALA A 137 -3.44 6.19 15.43
N THR A 138 -3.57 6.25 16.76
CA THR A 138 -3.91 5.07 17.54
C THR A 138 -5.32 4.61 17.17
N SER A 139 -5.42 3.41 16.62
CA SER A 139 -6.67 2.74 16.25
C SER A 139 -6.56 1.27 16.59
N SER A 140 -7.65 0.66 17.07
CA SER A 140 -7.74 -0.77 17.32
C SER A 140 -7.82 -1.62 16.04
N ASN A 141 -8.13 -0.99 14.89
CA ASN A 141 -8.29 -1.70 13.62
C ASN A 141 -6.94 -2.17 13.08
N LYS A 142 -6.75 -3.48 12.96
CA LYS A 142 -5.49 -4.09 12.50
C LYS A 142 -5.50 -4.37 11.00
N THR A 143 -4.35 -4.20 10.36
CA THR A 143 -4.15 -4.45 8.93
C THR A 143 -2.95 -5.37 8.75
N ALA A 144 -3.01 -6.29 7.77
CA ALA A 144 -1.80 -7.02 7.38
C ALA A 144 -0.85 -6.07 6.64
N ALA A 145 0.46 -6.27 6.74
CA ALA A 145 1.41 -5.36 6.10
C ALA A 145 2.62 -6.10 5.51
N ILE A 146 3.06 -5.68 4.33
CA ILE A 146 4.38 -6.00 3.79
C ILE A 146 5.10 -4.69 3.51
N LEU A 147 6.13 -4.36 4.29
CA LEU A 147 6.86 -3.11 4.13
C LEU A 147 8.18 -3.36 3.40
N LEU A 148 8.53 -2.49 2.46
CA LEU A 148 9.74 -2.62 1.63
C LEU A 148 10.61 -1.37 1.78
N HIS A 149 11.88 -1.55 2.18
CA HIS A 149 12.79 -0.42 2.41
C HIS A 149 14.26 -0.78 2.14
N ALA A 150 14.95 0.07 1.38
CA ALA A 150 16.38 -0.09 1.11
C ALA A 150 17.22 0.47 2.27
N LYS A 151 18.30 -0.22 2.65
CA LYS A 151 19.24 0.28 3.67
C LYS A 151 19.99 1.55 3.21
N GLU A 152 20.20 1.67 1.90
CA GLU A 152 20.85 2.83 1.26
C GLU A 152 19.90 4.00 0.98
N ASP A 153 18.64 3.96 1.42
CA ASP A 153 17.71 5.06 1.22
C ASP A 153 18.17 6.32 1.96
N ALA A 154 18.69 7.29 1.20
CA ALA A 154 19.20 8.56 1.70
C ALA A 154 18.13 9.67 1.79
N VAL A 155 16.88 9.40 1.36
CA VAL A 155 15.77 10.36 1.40
C VAL A 155 14.85 10.07 2.57
N VAL A 156 14.40 8.83 2.69
CA VAL A 156 13.67 8.32 3.84
C VAL A 156 14.53 7.27 4.50
N GLY A 157 15.32 7.68 5.49
CA GLY A 157 16.28 6.79 6.17
C GLY A 157 15.65 5.48 6.64
N TYR A 158 16.38 4.38 6.47
CA TYR A 158 15.93 3.00 6.76
C TYR A 158 15.28 2.84 8.14
N GLN A 159 15.82 3.53 9.16
CA GLN A 159 15.28 3.54 10.53
C GLN A 159 13.80 3.96 10.60
N PHE A 160 13.30 4.79 9.69
CA PHE A 160 11.89 5.19 9.66
C PHE A 160 10.98 4.11 9.09
N GLY A 161 11.50 3.27 8.18
CA GLY A 161 10.82 2.06 7.73
C GLY A 161 10.78 1.02 8.85
N GLU A 162 11.85 0.89 9.63
CA GLU A 162 11.88 0.04 10.82
C GLU A 162 10.90 0.50 11.89
N GLU A 163 10.78 1.80 12.14
CA GLU A 163 9.77 2.34 13.05
C GLU A 163 8.35 1.97 12.60
N ALA A 164 8.06 2.12 11.30
CA ALA A 164 6.76 1.73 10.74
C ALA A 164 6.50 0.22 10.92
N ARG A 165 7.48 -0.63 10.60
CA ARG A 165 7.44 -2.09 10.80
C ARG A 165 7.13 -2.43 12.25
N ASP A 166 7.84 -1.84 13.20
CA ASP A 166 7.72 -2.15 14.63
C ASP A 166 6.33 -1.79 15.17
N LYS A 167 5.72 -0.71 14.66
CA LYS A 167 4.31 -0.40 14.96
C LYS A 167 3.38 -1.52 14.50
N TYR A 168 3.55 -2.09 13.30
CA TYR A 168 2.73 -3.22 12.85
C TYR A 168 2.99 -4.49 13.65
N VAL A 169 4.24 -4.83 13.95
CA VAL A 169 4.61 -6.00 14.75
C VAL A 169 3.95 -5.92 16.12
N ALA A 170 4.05 -4.77 16.80
CA ALA A 170 3.42 -4.55 18.10
C ALA A 170 1.90 -4.58 17.99
N LYS A 171 1.32 -3.84 17.03
CA LYS A 171 -0.13 -3.72 16.86
C LYS A 171 -0.79 -5.06 16.51
N ASN A 172 -0.13 -5.89 15.72
CA ASN A 172 -0.63 -7.20 15.32
C ASN A 172 -0.22 -8.31 16.30
N SER A 173 0.45 -7.96 17.40
CA SER A 173 0.90 -8.87 18.45
C SER A 173 1.76 -10.03 17.91
N CYS A 174 2.63 -9.72 16.95
CA CYS A 174 3.56 -10.69 16.40
C CYS A 174 4.71 -10.97 17.38
N THR A 175 5.27 -12.18 17.31
CA THR A 175 6.53 -12.54 17.98
C THR A 175 7.73 -11.99 17.20
N PRO A 176 8.91 -11.81 17.81
CA PRO A 176 10.11 -11.35 17.10
C PRO A 176 10.70 -12.39 16.13
N THR A 177 10.22 -13.64 16.18
CA THR A 177 10.68 -14.71 15.28
C THR A 177 10.18 -14.46 13.86
N THR A 178 11.06 -14.65 12.89
CA THR A 178 10.73 -14.48 11.46
C THR A 178 11.06 -15.74 10.65
N ALA A 179 10.41 -15.87 9.49
CA ALA A 179 10.73 -16.85 8.47
C ALA A 179 10.97 -16.15 7.14
N ALA A 180 11.88 -16.65 6.31
CA ALA A 180 12.12 -16.08 4.98
C ALA A 180 10.88 -16.24 4.09
N ILE A 181 10.55 -15.20 3.32
CA ILE A 181 9.55 -15.25 2.25
C ILE A 181 10.22 -14.73 0.96
N GLY A 182 10.27 -15.55 -0.08
CA GLY A 182 11.00 -15.22 -1.31
C GLY A 182 12.54 -15.23 -1.16
N ALA A 183 13.24 -14.75 -2.19
CA ALA A 183 14.70 -14.74 -2.27
C ALA A 183 15.33 -13.34 -2.09
N ASN A 184 14.49 -12.32 -1.90
CA ASN A 184 14.90 -10.90 -1.93
C ASN A 184 15.25 -10.34 -0.55
N GLY A 185 15.50 -11.21 0.43
CA GLY A 185 15.75 -10.82 1.83
C GLY A 185 14.48 -10.43 2.61
N CYS A 186 13.30 -10.71 2.06
CA CYS A 186 12.04 -10.51 2.77
C CYS A 186 11.82 -11.60 3.82
N VAL A 187 11.25 -11.20 4.95
CA VAL A 187 10.89 -12.10 6.05
C VAL A 187 9.48 -11.82 6.52
N ILE A 188 8.84 -12.81 7.14
CA ILE A 188 7.53 -12.69 7.76
C ILE A 188 7.60 -13.01 9.25
N TYR A 189 7.04 -12.12 10.06
CA TYR A 189 6.93 -12.28 11.51
C TYR A 189 5.92 -13.38 11.86
N GLN A 190 6.27 -14.21 12.83
CA GLN A 190 5.47 -15.33 13.30
C GLN A 190 4.56 -14.92 14.46
N GLY A 191 3.50 -15.69 14.70
CA GLY A 191 2.62 -15.51 15.86
C GLY A 191 1.74 -14.26 15.83
N CYS A 192 1.61 -13.57 14.69
CA CYS A 192 0.68 -12.46 14.55
C CYS A 192 -0.77 -12.91 14.77
N THR A 193 -1.57 -12.06 15.42
CA THR A 193 -2.98 -12.32 15.76
C THR A 193 -3.94 -11.87 14.65
N ASP A 194 -5.20 -12.29 14.75
CA ASP A 194 -6.33 -11.85 13.90
C ASP A 194 -6.15 -12.04 12.38
N ASN A 195 -5.28 -12.99 12.00
CA ASN A 195 -4.87 -13.20 10.61
C ASN A 195 -4.31 -11.90 9.97
N LYS A 196 -3.53 -11.12 10.73
CA LYS A 196 -2.88 -9.87 10.29
C LYS A 196 -1.36 -10.05 10.22
N PRO A 197 -0.84 -10.85 9.27
CA PRO A 197 0.59 -11.06 9.14
C PRO A 197 1.33 -9.76 8.87
N VAL A 198 2.58 -9.70 9.33
CA VAL A 198 3.52 -8.59 9.06
C VAL A 198 4.75 -9.17 8.39
N ALA A 199 5.08 -8.62 7.23
CA ALA A 199 6.28 -8.95 6.46
C ALA A 199 7.17 -7.71 6.31
N TRP A 200 8.47 -7.96 6.26
CA TRP A 200 9.51 -6.95 6.15
C TRP A 200 10.50 -7.34 5.05
N CYS A 201 10.63 -6.48 4.05
CA CYS A 201 11.64 -6.57 3.00
C CYS A 201 12.66 -5.45 3.22
N GLY A 202 13.60 -5.67 4.13
CA GLY A 202 14.74 -4.78 4.35
C GLY A 202 15.94 -5.23 3.52
N TYR A 203 16.18 -4.60 2.38
CA TYR A 203 17.18 -5.03 1.40
C TYR A 203 18.37 -4.07 1.34
N SER A 204 19.56 -4.59 1.01
CA SER A 204 20.80 -3.82 1.11
C SER A 204 20.89 -2.69 0.08
N ASN A 205 20.68 -3.00 -1.20
CA ASN A 205 21.01 -2.07 -2.30
C ASN A 205 19.74 -1.56 -3.00
N GLY A 206 19.69 -0.28 -3.36
CA GLY A 206 18.60 0.23 -4.22
C GLY A 206 18.13 1.65 -3.97
N GLY A 207 18.74 2.39 -3.03
CA GLY A 207 18.45 3.81 -2.77
C GLY A 207 16.96 4.13 -2.53
N HIS A 208 16.55 5.36 -2.86
CA HIS A 208 15.15 5.79 -2.75
C HIS A 208 14.37 5.51 -4.04
N TRP A 209 14.10 4.24 -4.31
CA TRP A 209 13.39 3.78 -5.50
C TRP A 209 12.53 2.55 -5.15
N PRO A 210 11.35 2.37 -5.75
CA PRO A 210 10.61 1.12 -5.57
C PRO A 210 11.41 -0.04 -6.19
N PRO A 211 11.66 -1.13 -5.45
CA PRO A 211 12.54 -2.19 -5.92
C PRO A 211 11.87 -3.01 -7.03
N GLY A 212 12.65 -3.52 -7.98
CA GLY A 212 12.13 -4.28 -9.12
C GLY A 212 11.35 -5.56 -8.74
N PHE A 213 11.57 -6.11 -7.55
CA PHE A 213 10.84 -7.26 -7.03
C PHE A 213 9.53 -6.88 -6.29
N ALA A 214 9.26 -5.59 -6.06
CA ALA A 214 8.14 -5.13 -5.24
C ALA A 214 6.80 -5.69 -5.70
N ALA A 215 6.49 -5.57 -6.99
CA ALA A 215 5.18 -5.98 -7.51
C ALA A 215 4.89 -7.46 -7.23
N THR A 216 5.89 -8.32 -7.39
CA THR A 216 5.78 -9.77 -7.18
C THR A 216 5.56 -10.10 -5.71
N GLU A 217 6.36 -9.53 -4.81
CA GLU A 217 6.22 -9.77 -3.36
C GLU A 217 4.90 -9.20 -2.82
N ILE A 218 4.52 -8.00 -3.27
CA ILE A 218 3.27 -7.35 -2.87
C ILE A 218 2.06 -8.16 -3.34
N LYS A 219 2.05 -8.60 -4.61
CA LYS A 219 0.96 -9.44 -5.11
C LYS A 219 0.90 -10.77 -4.35
N SER A 220 2.05 -11.44 -4.19
CA SER A 220 2.12 -12.71 -3.45
C SER A 220 1.59 -12.56 -2.02
N PHE A 221 1.87 -11.43 -1.37
CA PHE A 221 1.34 -11.13 -0.05
C PHE A 221 -0.18 -10.86 -0.06
N PHE A 222 -0.68 -10.07 -1.00
CA PHE A 222 -2.11 -9.74 -1.12
C PHE A 222 -2.98 -10.95 -1.49
N ASP A 223 -2.48 -11.86 -2.31
CA ASP A 223 -3.21 -13.08 -2.74
C ASP A 223 -3.43 -14.10 -1.61
N ARG A 224 -2.86 -13.88 -0.42
CA ARG A 224 -3.05 -14.76 0.75
C ARG A 224 -4.39 -14.56 1.45
N PHE A 225 -5.20 -13.61 0.98
CA PHE A 225 -6.47 -13.21 1.57
C PHE A 225 -7.62 -13.43 0.60
#